data_AF-A0A0V0TM27-F1
#
_entry.id   AF-A0A0V0TM27-F1
#
_cell.length_a   1.000
_cell.length_b   1.000
_cell.length_c   1.000
_cell.angle_alpha   90.00
_cell.angle_beta   90.00
_cell.angle_gamma   90.00
#
_symmetry.space_group_name_H-M   'P 1'
#
loop_
_entity.id
_entity.type
_entity.pdbx_description
1 polymer ?
#
loop_
_entity_poly.entity_id
_entity_poly.type
_entity_poly.pdbx_seq_one_letter_code
_entity_poly.pdbx_strand_id
1 'polypeptide(L)'
;MEKNFFLFIRVAVVTRAIENLYPKLAIRKCSGCSNYHIIADNLKWFSDLNGISKSALPYRRSLPVWQKMSAEDVKEQIYKLAKRGLRPSQIGVILRDSQGIAQVRWATGNKILRILKAKGLAPEIPEDLYHLIKKAVNIRKHLERNRKDKDSKFRLILVEARIHRLARYYKTKRQLPPTWKYESSTASALVS
;
A
#
# COMPACT_ATOMS: atom_id res chain seq x y z
N MET A 1 -26.45 -33.71 4.12
CA MET A 1 -25.73 -32.49 4.56
C MET A 1 -24.20 -32.69 4.65
N GLU A 2 -23.58 -33.58 3.87
CA GLU A 2 -22.24 -34.11 4.24
C GLU A 2 -21.06 -33.58 3.40
N LYS A 3 -21.32 -32.95 2.24
CA LYS A 3 -20.26 -32.56 1.29
C LYS A 3 -19.34 -31.41 1.77
N ASN A 4 -19.65 -30.78 2.90
CA ASN A 4 -18.88 -29.66 3.48
C ASN A 4 -17.90 -30.06 4.61
N PHE A 5 -17.93 -31.30 5.10
CA PHE A 5 -17.18 -31.67 6.32
C PHE A 5 -15.76 -32.18 6.02
N PHE A 6 -15.59 -33.06 5.03
CA PHE A 6 -14.30 -33.70 4.73
C PHE A 6 -13.25 -32.76 4.11
N LEU A 7 -13.68 -31.70 3.43
CA LEU A 7 -12.78 -30.72 2.81
C LEU A 7 -12.11 -29.80 3.85
N PHE A 8 -12.67 -29.71 5.07
CA PHE A 8 -12.24 -28.76 6.09
C PHE A 8 -11.09 -29.29 6.97
N ILE A 9 -11.01 -30.62 7.16
CA ILE A 9 -10.12 -31.24 8.16
C ILE A 9 -8.73 -31.56 7.58
N ARG A 10 -8.65 -32.14 6.37
CA ARG A 10 -7.36 -32.56 5.78
C ARG A 10 -6.48 -31.38 5.34
N VAL A 11 -7.08 -30.23 5.07
CA VAL A 11 -6.37 -28.96 4.81
C VAL A 11 -5.74 -28.38 6.08
N ALA A 12 -6.30 -28.67 7.27
CA ALA A 12 -5.89 -28.03 8.53
C ALA A 12 -4.68 -28.66 9.24
N VAL A 13 -4.33 -29.91 8.92
CA VAL A 13 -3.25 -30.64 9.64
C VAL A 13 -1.87 -30.37 9.03
N VAL A 14 -1.74 -30.43 7.69
CA VAL A 14 -0.46 -30.21 7.01
C VAL A 14 -0.04 -28.73 7.04
N THR A 15 -0.99 -27.80 7.06
CA THR A 15 -0.69 -26.37 7.23
C THR A 15 -0.10 -26.05 8.61
N ARG A 16 -0.59 -26.70 9.68
CA ARG A 16 -0.17 -26.45 11.07
C ARG A 16 1.28 -26.86 11.37
N ALA A 17 1.84 -27.85 10.69
CA ALA A 17 3.21 -28.28 10.93
C ALA A 17 4.25 -27.30 10.33
N ILE A 18 3.92 -26.66 9.21
CA ILE A 18 4.81 -25.73 8.48
C ILE A 18 4.83 -24.34 9.12
N GLU A 19 3.80 -23.98 9.91
CA GLU A 19 3.69 -22.69 10.59
C GLU A 19 4.65 -22.48 11.78
N ASN A 20 5.35 -23.52 12.27
CA ASN A 20 5.91 -23.53 13.63
C ASN A 20 7.46 -23.54 13.78
N LEU A 21 8.26 -23.67 12.70
CA LEU A 21 9.74 -23.72 12.83
C LEU A 21 10.44 -22.44 12.36
N TYR A 22 10.55 -22.15 11.05
CA TYR A 22 10.97 -20.82 10.58
C TYR A 22 10.24 -20.43 9.27
N PRO A 23 9.95 -19.12 9.04
CA PRO A 23 8.66 -18.72 8.48
C PRO A 23 8.81 -17.81 7.25
N LYS A 24 9.77 -18.12 6.37
CA LYS A 24 10.16 -17.27 5.22
C LYS A 24 9.79 -17.81 3.83
N LEU A 25 9.03 -18.90 3.72
CA LEU A 25 8.52 -19.42 2.45
C LEU A 25 7.08 -19.94 2.58
N ALA A 26 6.28 -19.72 1.54
CA ALA A 26 5.00 -20.41 1.35
C ALA A 26 4.76 -20.65 -0.16
N ILE A 27 4.47 -21.90 -0.50
CA ILE A 27 4.40 -22.44 -1.87
C ILE A 27 2.91 -22.51 -2.30
N ARG A 28 2.53 -21.93 -3.44
CA ARG A 28 1.13 -21.72 -3.88
C ARG A 28 0.88 -22.22 -5.30
N LYS A 29 -0.02 -23.19 -5.46
CA LYS A 29 -0.09 -24.03 -6.66
C LYS A 29 -0.37 -23.22 -8.01
N CYS A 30 0.47 -23.39 -9.07
CA CYS A 30 0.27 -22.88 -10.47
C CYS A 30 -0.60 -23.80 -11.33
N SER A 31 -1.53 -23.26 -12.11
CA SER A 31 -2.15 -24.03 -13.20
C SER A 31 -1.98 -23.33 -14.54
N GLY A 32 -0.89 -23.66 -15.25
CA GLY A 32 -1.11 -24.33 -16.52
C GLY A 32 -1.78 -25.67 -16.23
N CYS A 33 -1.28 -26.50 -15.31
CA CYS A 33 0.09 -26.94 -14.92
C CYS A 33 0.01 -27.82 -13.66
N SER A 34 -1.11 -27.80 -12.92
CA SER A 34 -1.49 -28.70 -11.79
C SER A 34 -0.48 -28.85 -10.62
N ASN A 35 0.68 -28.20 -10.67
CA ASN A 35 0.99 -27.02 -9.85
C ASN A 35 2.19 -27.11 -8.84
N TYR A 36 3.01 -26.04 -8.74
CA TYR A 36 3.48 -25.38 -7.47
C TYR A 36 4.21 -24.03 -7.72
N HIS A 37 3.96 -22.95 -6.93
CA HIS A 37 4.57 -21.61 -7.14
C HIS A 37 4.77 -20.73 -5.87
N ILE A 38 6.01 -20.36 -5.57
CA ILE A 38 6.37 -19.45 -4.48
C ILE A 38 6.46 -18.03 -5.02
N ILE A 39 5.94 -17.04 -4.28
CA ILE A 39 6.39 -15.66 -4.42
C ILE A 39 6.83 -15.19 -3.04
N ALA A 40 8.13 -15.22 -2.81
CA ALA A 40 8.73 -15.01 -1.49
C ALA A 40 8.39 -13.61 -0.96
N ASP A 41 8.20 -13.48 0.36
CA ASP A 41 8.31 -12.16 0.94
C ASP A 41 8.65 -12.17 2.44
N ASN A 42 9.64 -11.37 2.80
CA ASN A 42 9.91 -10.89 4.15
C ASN A 42 10.39 -9.41 4.09
N LEU A 43 9.76 -8.62 3.22
CA LEU A 43 9.87 -7.16 3.03
C LEU A 43 10.89 -6.62 1.98
N LYS A 44 11.22 -7.39 0.94
CA LYS A 44 11.76 -6.86 -0.34
C LYS A 44 10.82 -7.26 -1.48
N TRP A 45 9.74 -6.47 -1.63
CA TRP A 45 8.49 -6.84 -2.31
C TRP A 45 8.62 -7.03 -3.84
N PHE A 46 9.07 -8.23 -4.23
CA PHE A 46 9.06 -8.78 -5.59
C PHE A 46 10.12 -8.25 -6.56
N SER A 47 11.36 -8.14 -6.07
CA SER A 47 12.57 -8.00 -6.89
C SER A 47 13.76 -8.61 -6.18
N ASP A 48 14.59 -9.38 -6.88
CA ASP A 48 15.78 -10.04 -6.30
C ASP A 48 16.93 -9.05 -5.97
N LEU A 49 16.81 -7.81 -6.46
CA LEU A 49 17.79 -6.75 -6.27
C LEU A 49 17.79 -6.21 -4.84
N ASN A 50 18.99 -6.12 -4.25
CA ASN A 50 19.17 -5.83 -2.84
C ASN A 50 19.34 -4.34 -2.46
N GLY A 51 18.95 -3.41 -3.33
CA GLY A 51 19.16 -1.97 -3.15
C GLY A 51 18.70 -1.39 -1.80
N ILE A 52 19.51 -0.47 -1.25
CA ILE A 52 19.27 0.20 0.03
C ILE A 52 19.33 1.72 -0.17
N SER A 53 18.28 2.27 -0.78
CA SER A 53 18.12 3.72 -0.98
C SER A 53 16.92 4.21 -0.17
N LYS A 54 17.16 5.02 0.86
CA LYS A 54 16.13 5.57 1.77
C LYS A 54 16.57 6.93 2.30
N SER A 55 15.60 7.77 2.65
CA SER A 55 15.90 9.04 3.32
C SER A 55 16.50 8.82 4.71
N ALA A 56 17.66 9.43 4.96
CA ALA A 56 18.23 9.54 6.30
C ALA A 56 17.70 10.84 6.95
N LEU A 57 16.97 10.71 8.05
CA LEU A 57 16.51 11.87 8.82
C LEU A 57 17.67 12.40 9.68
N PRO A 58 17.86 13.73 9.81
CA PRO A 58 18.87 14.27 10.71
C PRO A 58 18.51 13.94 12.17
N TYR A 59 19.55 13.82 13.01
CA TYR A 59 19.40 13.49 14.43
C TYR A 59 18.62 14.56 15.21
N ARG A 60 18.94 15.84 14.96
CA ARG A 60 18.29 16.99 15.59
C ARG A 60 16.84 17.10 15.12
N ARG A 61 15.90 17.15 16.09
CA ARG A 61 14.45 17.18 15.85
C ARG A 61 13.80 18.55 16.15
N SER A 62 14.56 19.51 16.66
CA SER A 62 14.08 20.89 16.83
C SER A 62 13.96 21.57 15.47
N LEU A 63 13.09 22.57 15.38
CA LEU A 63 13.08 23.46 14.22
C LEU A 63 14.41 24.23 14.09
N PRO A 64 14.84 24.56 12.86
CA PRO A 64 15.95 25.47 12.63
C PRO A 64 15.51 26.92 12.83
N VAL A 65 16.40 27.78 13.33
CA VAL A 65 16.10 29.17 13.73
C VAL A 65 15.59 30.04 12.57
N TRP A 66 16.00 29.74 11.34
CA TRP A 66 15.54 30.47 10.14
C TRP A 66 14.11 30.11 9.72
N GLN A 67 13.52 29.02 10.23
CA GLN A 67 12.14 28.63 9.91
C GLN A 67 11.16 29.40 10.80
N LYS A 68 10.73 30.59 10.34
CA LYS A 68 9.83 31.50 11.08
C LYS A 68 8.34 31.16 11.02
N MET A 69 7.95 30.11 10.30
CA MET A 69 6.53 29.74 10.12
C MET A 69 5.92 29.15 11.39
N SER A 70 4.72 29.59 11.76
CA SER A 70 3.98 29.02 12.90
C SER A 70 3.45 27.61 12.59
N ALA A 71 3.08 26.85 13.63
CA ALA A 71 2.47 25.53 13.44
C ALA A 71 1.07 25.64 12.77
N GLU A 72 0.42 26.79 12.90
CA GLU A 72 -0.90 27.12 12.39
C GLU A 72 -0.83 27.37 10.88
N ASP A 73 0.12 28.18 10.42
CA ASP A 73 0.36 28.45 8.99
C ASP A 73 0.63 27.16 8.21
N VAL A 74 1.44 26.26 8.78
CA VAL A 74 1.76 24.97 8.17
C VAL A 74 0.51 24.07 8.05
N LYS A 75 -0.38 24.08 9.06
CA LYS A 75 -1.67 23.37 8.98
C LYS A 75 -2.55 24.00 7.89
N GLU A 76 -2.62 25.33 7.80
CA GLU A 76 -3.37 26.00 6.74
C GLU A 76 -2.89 25.63 5.33
N GLN A 77 -1.58 25.64 5.11
CA GLN A 77 -0.99 25.27 3.83
C GLN A 77 -1.28 23.81 3.48
N ILE A 78 -1.21 22.88 4.44
CA ILE A 78 -1.65 21.49 4.26
C ILE A 78 -3.12 21.44 3.84
N TYR A 79 -4.01 22.22 4.44
CA TYR A 79 -5.43 22.26 4.06
C TYR A 79 -5.65 22.87 2.67
N LYS A 80 -4.91 23.93 2.32
CA LYS A 80 -4.95 24.58 1.00
C LYS A 80 -4.48 23.60 -0.10
N LEU A 81 -3.42 22.82 0.15
CA LEU A 81 -2.93 21.79 -0.77
C LEU A 81 -3.86 20.57 -0.86
N ALA A 82 -4.44 20.12 0.25
CA ALA A 82 -5.40 19.00 0.26
C ALA A 82 -6.70 19.35 -0.48
N LYS A 83 -7.19 20.59 -0.37
CA LYS A 83 -8.34 21.08 -1.16
C LYS A 83 -8.08 21.09 -2.68
N ARG A 84 -6.81 21.12 -3.12
CA ARG A 84 -6.42 20.95 -4.54
C ARG A 84 -6.37 19.47 -4.98
N GLY A 85 -6.77 18.53 -4.12
CA GLY A 85 -6.76 17.09 -4.41
C GLY A 85 -5.39 16.41 -4.27
N LEU A 86 -4.37 17.11 -3.78
CA LEU A 86 -3.01 16.57 -3.64
C LEU A 86 -2.94 15.50 -2.55
N ARG A 87 -2.21 14.42 -2.81
CA ARG A 87 -2.07 13.30 -1.86
C ARG A 87 -1.05 13.62 -0.76
N PRO A 88 -1.16 13.03 0.45
CA PRO A 88 -0.27 13.31 1.58
C PRO A 88 1.23 13.19 1.28
N SER A 89 1.65 12.26 0.41
CA SER A 89 3.05 12.16 -0.02
C SER A 89 3.52 13.41 -0.79
N GLN A 90 2.75 13.86 -1.78
CA GLN A 90 3.01 15.03 -2.62
C GLN A 90 2.98 16.32 -1.80
N ILE A 91 2.05 16.44 -0.85
CA ILE A 91 2.00 17.55 0.10
C ILE A 91 3.34 17.64 0.86
N GLY A 92 3.84 16.53 1.40
CA GLY A 92 5.13 16.51 2.11
C GLY A 92 6.33 16.92 1.25
N VAL A 93 6.31 16.63 -0.05
CA VAL A 93 7.32 17.06 -1.02
C VAL A 93 7.25 18.58 -1.25
N ILE A 94 6.06 19.12 -1.53
CA ILE A 94 5.86 20.56 -1.80
C ILE A 94 6.22 21.43 -0.59
N LEU A 95 5.84 21.03 0.63
CA LEU A 95 6.18 21.76 1.86
C LEU A 95 7.71 21.80 2.08
N ARG A 96 8.42 20.73 1.73
CA ARG A 96 9.87 20.65 1.83
C ARG A 96 10.56 21.50 0.76
N ASP A 97 10.14 21.35 -0.49
CA ASP A 97 10.88 21.86 -1.66
C ASP A 97 10.55 23.34 -1.96
N SER A 98 9.32 23.80 -1.69
CA SER A 98 8.89 25.18 -1.95
C SER A 98 8.88 26.09 -0.71
N GLN A 99 8.76 25.54 0.50
CA GLN A 99 8.62 26.31 1.74
C GLN A 99 9.74 26.03 2.77
N GLY A 100 10.68 25.14 2.46
CA GLY A 100 11.79 24.79 3.34
C GLY A 100 11.40 23.97 4.59
N ILE A 101 10.16 23.48 4.69
CA ILE A 101 9.68 22.73 5.86
C ILE A 101 10.19 21.28 5.77
N ALA A 102 11.38 21.04 6.30
CA ALA A 102 12.04 19.73 6.20
C ALA A 102 11.20 18.55 6.75
N GLN A 103 10.47 18.76 7.86
CA GLN A 103 9.60 17.75 8.49
C GLN A 103 8.38 18.38 9.18
N VAL A 104 7.18 18.16 8.60
CA VAL A 104 5.89 18.57 9.18
C VAL A 104 5.69 18.09 10.62
N ARG A 105 6.17 16.89 10.96
CA ARG A 105 6.08 16.31 12.32
C ARG A 105 6.78 17.18 13.37
N TRP A 106 7.88 17.83 13.01
CA TRP A 106 8.63 18.69 13.95
C TRP A 106 8.02 20.08 14.05
N ALA A 107 7.44 20.60 12.96
CA ALA A 107 6.73 21.89 12.96
C ALA A 107 5.39 21.85 13.71
N THR A 108 4.63 20.75 13.60
CA THR A 108 3.22 20.70 14.06
C THR A 108 2.95 19.63 15.13
N GLY A 109 3.97 18.88 15.57
CA GLY A 109 3.85 17.72 16.47
C GLY A 109 3.20 16.48 15.85
N ASN A 110 2.46 16.62 14.74
CA ASN A 110 1.67 15.55 14.12
C ASN A 110 2.10 15.24 12.68
N LYS A 111 1.73 14.05 12.19
CA LYS A 111 1.92 13.66 10.78
C LYS A 111 0.80 14.23 9.91
N ILE A 112 1.10 14.52 8.63
CA ILE A 112 0.14 15.05 7.62
C ILE A 112 -1.20 14.29 7.64
N LEU A 113 -1.18 12.95 7.61
CA LEU A 113 -2.39 12.13 7.67
C LEU A 113 -3.24 12.32 8.94
N ARG A 114 -2.66 12.66 10.09
CA ARG A 114 -3.44 13.00 11.30
C ARG A 114 -4.10 14.37 11.18
N ILE A 115 -3.36 15.34 10.65
CA ILE A 115 -3.84 16.73 10.44
C ILE A 115 -5.03 16.72 9.47
N LEU A 116 -4.95 15.95 8.38
CA LEU A 116 -6.06 15.78 7.44
C LEU A 116 -7.26 15.06 8.05
N LYS A 117 -7.05 14.01 8.85
CA LYS A 117 -8.14 13.31 9.57
C LYS A 117 -8.84 14.22 10.58
N ALA A 118 -8.11 15.06 11.32
CA ALA A 118 -8.68 15.99 12.28
C ALA A 118 -9.63 17.04 11.63
N LYS A 119 -9.44 17.34 10.34
CA LYS A 119 -10.31 18.25 9.57
C LYS A 119 -11.31 17.52 8.64
N GLY A 120 -11.37 16.19 8.67
CA GLY A 120 -12.22 15.41 7.75
C GLY A 120 -11.79 15.42 6.27
N LEU A 121 -10.59 15.95 5.96
CA LEU A 121 -10.04 16.03 4.58
C LEU A 121 -9.15 14.81 4.24
N ALA A 122 -9.34 13.69 4.92
CA ALA A 122 -8.57 12.47 4.68
C ALA A 122 -9.20 11.64 3.56
N PRO A 123 -8.40 11.03 2.66
CA PRO A 123 -8.93 10.12 1.66
C PRO A 123 -9.48 8.85 2.33
N GLU A 124 -10.63 8.37 1.87
CA GLU A 124 -11.28 7.15 2.36
C GLU A 124 -10.38 5.91 2.15
N ILE A 125 -9.81 5.80 0.95
CA ILE A 125 -8.88 4.72 0.59
C ILE A 125 -7.44 5.17 0.91
N PRO A 126 -6.64 4.36 1.63
CA PRO A 126 -5.23 4.64 1.87
C PRO A 126 -4.43 4.84 0.57
N GLU A 127 -3.54 5.83 0.57
CA GLU A 127 -2.77 6.26 -0.60
C GLU A 127 -1.98 5.12 -1.26
N ASP A 128 -1.38 4.24 -0.47
CA ASP A 128 -0.61 3.07 -0.96
C ASP A 128 -1.49 2.10 -1.75
N LEU A 129 -2.71 1.88 -1.27
CA LEU A 129 -3.67 0.95 -1.87
C LEU A 129 -4.25 1.54 -3.17
N TYR A 130 -4.58 2.83 -3.16
CA TYR A 130 -5.04 3.58 -4.33
C TYR A 130 -4.02 3.50 -5.49
N HIS A 131 -2.74 3.76 -5.23
CA HIS A 131 -1.71 3.72 -6.28
C HIS A 131 -1.42 2.30 -6.81
N LEU A 132 -1.55 1.26 -5.99
CA LEU A 132 -1.45 -0.12 -6.48
C LEU A 132 -2.66 -0.50 -7.36
N ILE A 133 -3.87 -0.09 -7.00
CA ILE A 133 -5.06 -0.30 -7.84
C ILE A 133 -4.91 0.48 -9.16
N LYS A 134 -4.43 1.73 -9.13
CA LYS A 134 -4.12 2.51 -10.35
C LYS A 134 -3.19 1.76 -11.29
N LYS A 135 -2.12 1.17 -10.73
CA LYS A 135 -1.15 0.37 -11.49
C LYS A 135 -1.78 -0.90 -12.06
N ALA A 136 -2.60 -1.62 -11.29
CA ALA A 136 -3.29 -2.82 -11.76
C ALA A 136 -4.27 -2.52 -12.91
N VAL A 137 -5.06 -1.45 -12.80
CA VAL A 137 -5.99 -0.99 -13.85
C VAL A 137 -5.22 -0.64 -15.13
N ASN A 138 -4.10 0.09 -15.05
CA ASN A 138 -3.28 0.42 -16.21
C ASN A 138 -2.67 -0.83 -16.88
N ILE A 139 -2.18 -1.81 -16.10
CA ILE A 139 -1.65 -3.07 -16.64
C ILE A 139 -2.76 -3.89 -17.32
N ARG A 140 -3.98 -3.92 -16.76
CA ARG A 140 -5.14 -4.57 -17.37
C ARG A 140 -5.52 -3.93 -18.71
N LYS A 141 -5.62 -2.60 -18.78
CA LYS A 141 -5.86 -1.85 -20.03
C LYS A 141 -4.78 -2.10 -21.11
N HIS A 142 -3.52 -2.28 -20.71
CA HIS A 142 -2.45 -2.70 -21.63
C HIS A 142 -2.66 -4.13 -22.14
N LEU A 143 -2.97 -5.08 -21.25
CA LEU A 143 -3.15 -6.50 -21.58
C LEU A 143 -4.40 -6.80 -22.43
N GLU A 144 -5.45 -5.97 -22.35
CA GLU A 144 -6.64 -6.06 -23.20
C GLU A 144 -6.28 -5.98 -24.70
N ARG A 145 -5.32 -5.09 -25.03
CA ARG A 145 -4.74 -4.91 -26.36
C ARG A 145 -3.61 -5.93 -26.60
N ASN A 146 -2.69 -6.05 -25.65
CA ASN A 146 -1.46 -6.85 -25.77
C ASN A 146 -1.59 -8.24 -25.14
N ARG A 147 -2.56 -9.04 -25.61
CA ARG A 147 -2.92 -10.34 -25.01
C ARG A 147 -1.80 -11.38 -24.99
N LYS A 148 -0.77 -11.24 -25.83
CA LYS A 148 0.39 -12.16 -25.90
C LYS A 148 1.49 -11.83 -24.88
N ASP A 149 1.46 -10.64 -24.25
CA ASP A 149 2.45 -10.23 -23.25
C ASP A 149 2.34 -11.09 -21.99
N LYS A 150 3.34 -11.95 -21.75
CA LYS A 150 3.42 -12.83 -20.58
C LYS A 150 4.03 -12.13 -19.36
N ASP A 151 4.90 -11.15 -19.58
CA ASP A 151 5.62 -10.43 -18.53
C ASP A 151 4.69 -9.45 -17.80
N SER A 152 3.87 -8.70 -18.54
CA SER A 152 2.82 -7.86 -17.93
C SER A 152 1.76 -8.68 -17.20
N LYS A 153 1.44 -9.91 -17.63
CA LYS A 153 0.56 -10.83 -16.87
C LYS A 153 1.19 -11.25 -15.55
N PHE A 154 2.49 -11.60 -15.56
CA PHE A 154 3.23 -11.92 -14.35
C PHE A 154 3.26 -10.72 -13.38
N ARG A 155 3.58 -9.51 -13.87
CA ARG A 155 3.56 -8.29 -13.06
C ARG A 155 2.17 -7.92 -12.53
N LEU A 156 1.09 -8.21 -13.27
CA LEU A 156 -0.27 -8.04 -12.77
C LEU A 156 -0.52 -8.92 -11.53
N ILE A 157 -0.18 -10.21 -11.60
CA ILE A 157 -0.32 -11.15 -10.48
C ILE A 157 0.45 -10.65 -9.24
N LEU A 158 1.67 -10.14 -9.43
CA LEU A 158 2.44 -9.53 -8.35
C LEU A 158 1.72 -8.32 -7.73
N VAL A 159 1.21 -7.40 -8.54
CA VAL A 159 0.50 -6.20 -8.04
C VAL A 159 -0.79 -6.58 -7.30
N GLU A 160 -1.56 -7.54 -7.81
CA GLU A 160 -2.79 -8.01 -7.16
C GLU A 160 -2.50 -8.72 -5.82
N ALA A 161 -1.42 -9.51 -5.74
CA ALA A 161 -0.93 -10.07 -4.48
C ALA A 161 -0.54 -8.98 -3.45
N ARG A 162 0.04 -7.85 -3.90
CA ARG A 162 0.32 -6.69 -3.03
C ARG A 162 -0.98 -6.05 -2.51
N ILE A 163 -1.97 -5.85 -3.38
CA ILE A 163 -3.28 -5.27 -3.04
C ILE A 163 -3.97 -6.12 -1.96
N HIS A 164 -4.06 -7.44 -2.15
CA HIS A 164 -4.71 -8.32 -1.18
C HIS A 164 -4.00 -8.36 0.19
N ARG A 165 -2.67 -8.24 0.22
CA ARG A 165 -1.90 -8.20 1.48
C ARG A 165 -2.07 -6.87 2.22
N LEU A 166 -2.03 -5.73 1.52
CA LEU A 166 -2.34 -4.43 2.15
C LEU A 166 -3.79 -4.34 2.60
N ALA A 167 -4.75 -4.83 1.81
CA ALA A 167 -6.15 -4.88 2.18
C ALA A 167 -6.38 -5.67 3.47
N ARG A 168 -5.72 -6.83 3.64
CA ARG A 168 -5.74 -7.60 4.90
C ARG A 168 -5.23 -6.76 6.08
N TYR A 169 -4.08 -6.11 5.93
CA TYR A 169 -3.50 -5.25 6.97
C TYR A 169 -4.44 -4.10 7.37
N TYR A 170 -5.01 -3.37 6.40
CA TYR A 170 -5.90 -2.24 6.68
C TYR A 170 -7.24 -2.66 7.28
N LYS A 171 -7.77 -3.85 6.96
CA LYS A 171 -8.90 -4.46 7.66
C LYS A 171 -8.57 -4.76 9.13
N THR A 172 -7.43 -5.41 9.40
CA THR A 172 -6.99 -5.68 10.78
C THR A 172 -6.79 -4.38 11.58
N LYS A 173 -6.33 -3.30 10.94
CA LYS A 173 -6.20 -1.97 11.55
C LYS A 173 -7.49 -1.14 11.54
N ARG A 174 -8.65 -1.71 11.16
CA ARG A 174 -9.96 -1.05 11.09
C ARG A 174 -9.98 0.27 10.29
N GLN A 175 -9.11 0.39 9.27
CA GLN A 175 -9.08 1.55 8.35
C GLN A 175 -9.88 1.31 7.08
N LEU A 176 -10.26 0.06 6.80
CA LEU A 176 -11.18 -0.33 5.73
C LEU A 176 -12.30 -1.18 6.36
N PRO A 177 -13.52 -1.15 5.81
CA PRO A 177 -14.60 -2.01 6.28
C PRO A 177 -14.26 -3.49 6.03
N PRO A 178 -14.70 -4.42 6.91
CA PRO A 178 -14.36 -5.84 6.79
C PRO A 178 -14.92 -6.47 5.52
N THR A 179 -16.02 -5.93 4.98
CA THR A 179 -16.66 -6.30 3.71
C THR A 179 -15.86 -5.91 2.47
N TRP A 180 -14.91 -4.96 2.56
CA TRP A 180 -14.18 -4.43 1.41
C TRP A 180 -13.48 -5.53 0.60
N LYS A 181 -13.69 -5.60 -0.71
CA LYS A 181 -13.01 -6.53 -1.61
C LYS A 181 -12.40 -5.78 -2.77
N TYR A 182 -11.25 -6.27 -3.24
CA TYR A 182 -10.69 -5.85 -4.52
C TYR A 182 -11.31 -6.70 -5.62
N GLU A 183 -12.04 -6.06 -6.53
CA GLU A 183 -12.63 -6.67 -7.72
C GLU A 183 -12.16 -5.89 -8.95
N SER A 184 -11.71 -6.60 -9.99
CA SER A 184 -11.04 -5.94 -11.12
C SER A 184 -11.98 -5.16 -12.04
N SER A 185 -13.28 -5.50 -12.03
CA SER A 185 -14.34 -4.81 -12.77
C SER A 185 -14.61 -3.43 -12.17
N THR A 186 -14.76 -3.34 -10.84
CA THR A 186 -15.07 -2.09 -10.11
C THR A 186 -13.84 -1.24 -9.84
N ALA A 187 -12.63 -1.81 -9.90
CA ALA A 187 -11.36 -1.12 -9.68
C ALA A 187 -11.16 0.17 -10.50
N SER A 188 -11.69 0.25 -11.73
CA SER A 188 -11.59 1.44 -12.59
C SER A 188 -12.39 2.63 -12.04
N ALA A 189 -13.56 2.39 -11.44
CA ALA A 189 -14.39 3.44 -10.85
C ALA A 189 -13.79 4.03 -9.56
N LEU A 190 -13.00 3.24 -8.83
CA LEU A 190 -12.33 3.68 -7.60
C LEU A 190 -11.09 4.57 -7.85
N VAL A 191 -10.61 4.67 -9.09
CA VAL A 191 -9.28 5.22 -9.43
C VAL A 191 -9.29 6.09 -10.70
N SER A 192 -10.45 6.66 -11.02
CA SER A 192 -10.58 7.73 -12.03
C SER A 192 -9.95 9.02 -11.50
#